data_AF-A0A0K9UZ36-F1
#
_entry.id   AF-A0A0K9UZ36-F1
#
_cell.length_a   1.000
_cell.length_b   1.000
_cell.length_c   1.000
_cell.angle_alpha   90.00
_cell.angle_beta   90.00
_cell.angle_gamma   90.00
#
_symmetry.space_group_name_H-M   'P 1'
#
loop_
_entity.id
_entity.type
_entity.pdbx_description
1 polymer ?
#
loop_
_entity_poly.entity_id
_entity_poly.type
_entity_poly.pdbx_seq_one_letter_code
_entity_poly.pdbx_strand_id
1 'polypeptide(L)'
;MIIEFEEKLLDLIDAQVVNASSDELFAGGYLRGHISLSAAQCEEEGITELDVLKQRIEQSLEAARSELSPADRAIVAELWQQLAAQA
;
A
#
# COMPACT_ATOMS: atom_id res chain seq x y z
N MET A 1 -14.40 -7.46 3.03
CA MET A 1 -14.14 -7.77 1.61
C MET A 1 -12.87 -7.04 1.16
N ILE A 2 -12.26 -7.43 0.04
CA ILE A 2 -11.03 -6.78 -0.46
C ILE A 2 -11.26 -5.28 -0.71
N ILE A 3 -12.38 -4.91 -1.31
CA ILE A 3 -12.70 -3.50 -1.60
C ILE A 3 -12.81 -2.64 -0.34
N GLU A 4 -13.48 -3.13 0.71
CA GLU A 4 -13.59 -2.41 1.99
C GLU A 4 -12.23 -2.26 2.67
N PHE A 5 -11.34 -3.25 2.50
CA PHE A 5 -9.99 -3.22 3.05
C PHE A 5 -9.10 -2.24 2.28
N GLU A 6 -9.19 -2.21 0.95
CA GLU A 6 -8.57 -1.20 0.11
C GLU A 6 -9.02 0.20 0.52
N GLU A 7 -10.33 0.46 0.55
CA GLU A 7 -10.88 1.76 0.95
C GLU A 7 -10.36 2.20 2.32
N LYS A 8 -10.35 1.29 3.30
CA LYS A 8 -9.79 1.56 4.63
C LYS A 8 -8.32 1.95 4.58
N LEU A 9 -7.50 1.27 3.77
CA LEU A 9 -6.08 1.63 3.61
C LEU A 9 -5.92 3.00 2.95
N LEU A 10 -6.72 3.29 1.92
CA LEU A 10 -6.67 4.57 1.21
C LEU A 10 -7.09 5.73 2.12
N ASP A 11 -8.14 5.56 2.92
CA ASP A 11 -8.56 6.54 3.91
C ASP A 11 -7.48 6.80 4.96
N LEU A 12 -6.76 5.76 5.41
CA LEU A 12 -5.64 5.90 6.35
C LEU A 12 -4.45 6.64 5.73
N ILE A 13 -4.21 6.48 4.42
CA ILE A 13 -3.19 7.25 3.68
C ILE A 13 -3.64 8.72 3.58
N ASP A 14 -4.88 8.97 3.14
CA ASP A 14 -5.41 10.32 2.96
C ASP A 14 -5.48 11.10 4.29
N ALA A 15 -5.74 10.43 5.41
CA ALA A 15 -5.72 11.05 6.74
C ALA A 15 -4.34 11.58 7.17
N GLN A 16 -3.25 11.01 6.63
CA GLN A 16 -1.88 11.41 6.96
C GLN A 16 -1.39 12.60 6.12
N VAL A 17 -2.02 12.87 4.98
CA VAL A 17 -1.63 13.93 4.02
C VAL A 17 -1.52 15.32 4.64
N VAL A 18 -2.39 15.65 5.61
CA VAL A 18 -2.47 17.02 6.17
C VAL A 18 -1.19 17.46 6.88
N ASN A 19 -0.43 16.52 7.47
CA ASN A 19 0.78 16.82 8.23
C ASN A 19 2.04 16.16 7.63
N ALA A 20 1.90 15.49 6.49
CA ALA A 20 2.97 14.71 5.89
C ALA A 20 4.05 15.60 5.25
N SER A 21 5.29 15.19 5.43
CA SER A 21 6.44 15.68 4.67
C SER A 21 6.37 15.27 3.20
N SER A 22 7.23 15.86 2.36
CA SER A 22 7.30 15.51 0.94
C SER A 22 7.57 14.03 0.70
N ASP A 23 8.42 13.41 1.53
CA ASP A 23 8.79 12.00 1.39
C ASP A 23 7.64 11.08 1.84
N GLU A 24 6.90 11.47 2.88
CA GLU A 24 5.69 10.75 3.33
C GLU A 24 4.55 10.85 2.31
N LEU A 25 4.37 12.02 1.68
CA LEU A 25 3.40 12.20 0.59
C LEU A 25 3.76 11.31 -0.61
N PHE A 26 5.05 11.23 -0.95
CA PHE A 26 5.53 10.32 -1.98
C PHE A 26 5.26 8.86 -1.61
N ALA A 27 5.62 8.45 -0.40
CA ALA A 27 5.41 7.07 0.08
C ALA A 27 3.93 6.68 0.11
N GLY A 28 3.04 7.58 0.54
CA GLY A 28 1.60 7.38 0.53
C GLY A 28 1.04 7.23 -0.89
N GLY A 29 1.45 8.09 -1.82
CA GLY A 29 1.08 7.98 -3.23
C GLY A 29 1.59 6.68 -3.88
N TYR A 30 2.82 6.29 -3.55
CA TYR A 30 3.43 5.05 -4.04
C TYR A 30 2.66 3.81 -3.53
N LEU A 31 2.40 3.72 -2.22
CA LEU A 31 1.64 2.63 -1.64
C LEU A 31 0.21 2.55 -2.18
N ARG A 32 -0.47 3.69 -2.32
CA ARG A 32 -1.80 3.74 -2.93
C ARG A 32 -1.83 3.06 -4.30
N GLY A 33 -0.83 3.34 -5.15
CA GLY A 33 -0.71 2.69 -6.45
C GLY A 33 -0.59 1.17 -6.36
N HIS A 34 0.28 0.67 -5.48
CA HIS A 34 0.48 -0.78 -5.29
C HIS A 34 -0.73 -1.48 -4.65
N ILE A 35 -1.41 -0.82 -3.73
CA ILE A 35 -2.64 -1.33 -3.09
C ILE A 35 -3.73 -1.49 -4.14
N SER A 36 -4.05 -0.43 -4.89
CA SER A 36 -5.12 -0.48 -5.89
C SER A 36 -4.80 -1.44 -7.03
N LEU A 37 -3.54 -1.52 -7.47
CA LEU A 37 -3.14 -2.51 -8.47
C LEU A 37 -3.35 -3.94 -7.96
N SER A 38 -2.94 -4.23 -6.72
CA SER A 38 -3.06 -5.57 -6.14
C SER A 38 -4.52 -5.95 -5.89
N ALA A 39 -5.35 -4.99 -5.44
CA ALA A 39 -6.77 -5.17 -5.23
C ALA A 39 -7.50 -5.48 -6.55
N ALA A 40 -7.23 -4.71 -7.61
CA ALA A 40 -7.79 -4.95 -8.94
C ALA A 40 -7.40 -6.33 -9.49
N GLN A 41 -6.14 -6.75 -9.34
CA GLN A 41 -5.70 -8.08 -9.76
C GLN A 41 -6.38 -9.20 -8.97
N CYS A 42 -6.59 -9.02 -7.66
CA CYS A 42 -7.36 -9.96 -6.86
C CYS A 42 -8.81 -10.05 -7.34
N GLU A 43 -9.44 -8.92 -7.65
CA GLU A 43 -10.81 -8.89 -8.17
C GLU A 43 -10.93 -9.61 -9.52
N GLU A 44 -10.02 -9.34 -10.47
CA GLU A 44 -9.96 -10.00 -11.78
C GLU A 44 -9.80 -11.53 -11.66
N GLU A 45 -9.05 -12.00 -10.66
CA GLU A 45 -8.82 -13.42 -10.39
C GLU A 45 -9.89 -14.06 -9.49
N GLY A 46 -10.89 -13.29 -9.03
CA GLY A 46 -11.94 -13.78 -8.13
C GLY A 46 -11.43 -14.13 -6.73
N ILE A 47 -10.31 -13.56 -6.31
CA ILE A 47 -9.72 -13.75 -4.99
C ILE A 47 -10.47 -12.87 -3.99
N THR A 48 -10.87 -13.46 -2.86
CA THR A 48 -11.59 -12.75 -1.78
C THR A 48 -10.80 -12.69 -0.47
N GLU A 49 -9.70 -13.43 -0.37
CA GLU A 49 -8.91 -13.58 0.83
C GLU A 49 -7.99 -12.38 1.06
N LEU A 50 -8.15 -11.72 2.21
CA LEU A 50 -7.36 -10.53 2.57
C LEU A 50 -5.87 -10.85 2.74
N ASP A 51 -5.53 -12.04 3.21
CA ASP A 51 -4.13 -12.46 3.35
C ASP A 51 -3.45 -12.57 1.99
N VAL A 52 -4.18 -12.99 0.96
CA VAL A 52 -3.67 -13.05 -0.42
C VAL A 52 -3.45 -11.64 -0.97
N LEU A 53 -4.38 -10.71 -0.70
CA LEU A 53 -4.18 -9.31 -1.07
C LEU A 53 -2.93 -8.71 -0.42
N LYS A 54 -2.76 -8.89 0.90
CA LYS A 54 -1.58 -8.40 1.64
C LYS A 54 -0.29 -8.94 1.05
N GLN A 55 -0.26 -10.24 0.76
CA GLN A 55 0.90 -10.88 0.12
C GLN A 55 1.18 -10.29 -1.27
N ARG A 56 0.15 -9.98 -2.06
CA ARG A 56 0.33 -9.35 -3.38
C ARG A 56 0.88 -7.94 -3.28
N ILE A 57 0.41 -7.15 -2.32
CA ILE A 57 0.94 -5.80 -2.08
C ILE A 57 2.43 -5.89 -1.76
N GLU A 58 2.82 -6.77 -0.84
CA GLU A 58 4.23 -6.98 -0.47
C GLU A 58 5.09 -7.46 -1.65
N GLN A 59 4.58 -8.39 -2.46
CA GLN A 59 5.28 -8.85 -3.66
C GLN A 59 5.42 -7.74 -4.70
N SER A 60 4.39 -6.93 -4.87
CA SER A 60 4.37 -5.79 -5.79
C SER A 60 5.41 -4.73 -5.38
N LEU A 61 5.50 -4.44 -4.07
CA LEU A 61 6.50 -3.54 -3.51
C LEU A 61 7.93 -4.10 -3.64
N GLU A 62 8.15 -5.38 -3.37
CA GLU A 62 9.47 -6.00 -3.51
C GLU A 62 9.92 -6.06 -4.99
N ALA A 63 8.99 -6.30 -5.92
CA ALA A 63 9.28 -6.30 -7.34
C ALA A 63 9.68 -4.90 -7.85
N ALA A 64 9.02 -3.85 -7.34
CA ALA A 64 9.28 -2.46 -7.70
C ALA A 64 10.38 -1.80 -6.84
N ARG A 65 10.96 -2.54 -5.89
CA ARG A 65 12.03 -2.09 -4.99
C ARG A 65 13.12 -1.29 -5.69
N SER A 66 13.56 -1.72 -6.87
CA SER A 66 14.66 -1.06 -7.61
C SER A 66 14.37 0.38 -8.04
N GLU A 67 13.10 0.79 -8.06
CA GLU A 67 12.66 2.14 -8.43
C GLU A 67 12.87 3.17 -7.32
N LEU A 68 13.00 2.69 -6.08
CA LEU A 68 13.11 3.53 -4.89
C LEU A 68 14.57 3.70 -4.45
N SER A 69 14.89 4.90 -3.96
CA SER A 69 16.14 5.14 -3.23
C SER A 69 16.14 4.37 -1.90
N PRO A 70 17.31 4.12 -1.27
CA PRO A 70 17.36 3.44 0.03
C PRO A 70 16.53 4.13 1.12
N ALA A 71 16.43 5.47 1.09
CA ALA A 71 15.63 6.24 2.03
C ALA A 71 14.14 6.03 1.78
N ASP A 72 13.69 6.18 0.53
CA ASP A 72 12.28 6.01 0.16
C ASP A 72 11.78 4.59 0.47
N ARG A 73 12.63 3.57 0.27
CA ARG A 73 12.31 2.18 0.65
C ARG A 73 12.00 2.04 2.13
N ALA A 74 12.77 2.70 2.99
CA ALA A 74 12.55 2.64 4.42
C ALA A 74 11.21 3.28 4.81
N ILE A 75 10.91 4.45 4.24
CA ILE A 75 9.67 5.19 4.50
C ILE A 75 8.45 4.41 4.00
N VAL A 76 8.51 3.87 2.78
CA VAL A 76 7.44 3.03 2.20
C VAL A 76 7.21 1.77 3.04
N ALA A 77 8.28 1.10 3.48
CA ALA A 77 8.16 -0.10 4.31
C ALA A 77 7.57 0.21 5.69
N GLU A 78 7.99 1.30 6.33
CA GLU A 78 7.44 1.74 7.61
C GLU A 78 5.96 2.09 7.49
N LEU A 79 5.58 2.88 6.48
CA LEU A 79 4.19 3.26 6.24
C LEU A 79 3.33 2.02 5.96
N TRP A 80 3.81 1.06 5.16
CA TRP A 80 3.09 -0.20 4.94
C TRP A 80 2.83 -0.96 6.24
N GLN A 81 3.85 -1.11 7.10
CA GLN A 81 3.70 -1.79 8.39
C GLN A 81 2.68 -1.08 9.29
N GLN A 82 2.71 0.25 9.32
CA GLN A 82 1.74 1.04 10.09
C GLN A 82 0.32 0.85 9.58
N LEU A 83 0.11 0.86 8.26
CA LEU A 83 -1.20 0.65 7.65
C LEU A 83 -1.72 -0.76 7.90
N ALA A 84 -0.89 -1.78 7.67
CA ALA A 84 -1.26 -3.19 7.85
C ALA A 84 -1.58 -3.56 9.31
N ALA A 85 -1.05 -2.81 10.28
CA ALA A 85 -1.38 -2.99 11.70
C ALA A 85 -2.70 -2.31 12.11
N GLN A 86 -3.15 -1.30 11.37
CA GLN A 86 -4.37 -0.52 11.65
C GLN A 86 -5.59 -1.00 10.84
N ALA A 87 -5.33 -1.68 9.72
CA ALA A 87 -6.34 -2.21 8.80
C ALA A 87 -6.84 -3.60 9.22
#